data_AF-A0A0F9DAG4-F1
#
_entry.id   AF-A0A0F9DAG4-F1
#
_cell.length_a   1.000
_cell.length_b   1.000
_cell.length_c   1.000
_cell.angle_alpha   90.00
_cell.angle_beta   90.00
_cell.angle_gamma   90.00
#
_symmetry.space_group_name_H-M   'P 1'
#
loop_
_entity.id
_entity.type
_entity.pdbx_description
1 polymer ?
#
loop_
_entity_poly.entity_id
_entity_poly.type
_entity_poly.pdbx_seq_one_letter_code
_entity_poly.pdbx_strand_id
1 'polypeptide(L)' 'MSSITPLELKCEYAVNPLGIDTPQPRFSWILESAKRGCMQPAYQIV' A
#
# COMPACT_ATOMS: atom_id res chain seq x y z
N MET A 1 17.17 11.44 -6.21
CA MET A 1 16.07 10.56 -6.66
C MET A 1 14.82 10.93 -5.89
N SER A 2 13.65 10.93 -6.52
CA SER A 2 12.39 11.22 -5.82
C SER A 2 12.07 10.03 -4.91
N SER A 3 12.08 10.21 -3.59
CA SER A 3 11.62 9.17 -2.68
C SER A 3 10.11 9.01 -2.81
N ILE A 4 9.63 7.77 -2.83
CA ILE A 4 8.21 7.43 -2.69
C ILE A 4 8.07 6.56 -1.47
N THR A 5 7.07 6.85 -0.64
CA THR A 5 6.85 6.12 0.60
C THR A 5 5.40 5.61 0.61
N PRO A 6 5.18 4.28 0.76
CA PRO A 6 3.84 3.77 0.95
C PRO A 6 3.34 4.12 2.35
N LEU A 7 2.14 4.70 2.43
CA LEU A 7 1.43 5.05 3.64
C LEU A 7 0.07 4.33 3.70
N GLU A 8 -0.61 4.43 4.84
CA GLU A 8 -1.94 3.83 5.07
C GLU A 8 -2.04 2.37 4.61
N LEU A 9 -1.08 1.54 5.03
CA LEU A 9 -1.09 0.12 4.72
C LEU A 9 -2.37 -0.53 5.28
N LYS A 10 -3.18 -1.09 4.38
CA LYS A 10 -4.46 -1.72 4.71
C LYS A 10 -4.54 -3.11 4.11
N CYS A 11 -5.16 -4.02 4.86
CA CYS A 11 -5.58 -5.35 4.40
C CYS A 11 -7.10 -5.39 4.54
N GLU A 12 -7.82 -5.74 3.47
CA GLU A 12 -9.29 -5.75 3.46
C GLU A 12 -9.90 -4.45 4.01
N TYR A 13 -9.35 -3.31 3.55
CA TYR A 13 -9.74 -1.94 3.93
C TYR A 13 -9.53 -1.55 5.41
N ALA A 14 -8.91 -2.41 6.22
CA ALA A 14 -8.62 -2.16 7.63
C ALA A 14 -7.11 -2.06 7.90
N VAL A 15 -6.75 -1.27 8.91
CA VAL A 15 -5.37 -1.18 9.43
C VAL A 15 -5.19 -2.25 10.50
N ASN A 16 -4.19 -3.11 10.34
CA ASN A 16 -3.87 -4.22 11.24
C ASN A 16 -5.10 -5.09 11.62
N PRO A 17 -5.87 -5.60 10.65
CA PRO A 17 -7.04 -6.42 10.97
C PRO A 17 -6.66 -7.74 11.63
N LEU A 18 -7.57 -8.23 12.47
CA LEU A 18 -7.52 -9.56 13.06
C LEU A 18 -8.69 -10.39 12.51
N GLY A 19 -8.48 -11.69 12.30
CA GLY A 19 -9.54 -12.60 11.84
C GLY A 19 -9.94 -12.43 10.38
N ILE A 20 -8.97 -12.23 9.48
CA ILE A 20 -9.23 -12.24 8.03
C ILE A 20 -9.34 -13.68 7.54
N ASP A 21 -10.55 -14.09 7.14
CA ASP A 21 -10.82 -15.42 6.59
C ASP A 21 -10.75 -15.47 5.05
N THR A 22 -10.48 -14.34 4.39
CA THR A 22 -10.34 -14.27 2.94
C THR A 22 -9.05 -14.94 2.49
N PRO A 23 -9.09 -16.00 1.64
CA PRO A 23 -7.88 -16.75 1.25
C PRO A 23 -6.87 -15.93 0.43
N GLN A 24 -7.34 -14.90 -0.26
CA GLN A 24 -6.51 -13.98 -1.06
C GLN A 24 -6.88 -12.54 -0.66
N PRO A 25 -6.35 -12.04 0.47
CA PRO A 25 -6.71 -10.73 0.96
C PRO A 25 -6.16 -9.63 0.03
N ARG A 26 -6.92 -8.54 -0.07
CA ARG A 26 -6.57 -7.35 -0.83
C ARG A 26 -5.71 -6.44 0.04
N PHE A 27 -4.51 -6.16 -0.45
CA PHE A 27 -3.64 -5.16 0.12
C PHE A 27 -3.78 -3.84 -0.61
N SER A 28 -3.68 -2.73 0.13
CA SER A 28 -3.70 -1.38 -0.43
C SER A 28 -2.81 -0.46 0.37
N TRP A 29 -2.29 0.56 -0.30
CA TRP A 29 -1.47 1.63 0.28
C TRP A 29 -1.65 2.91 -0.54
N ILE A 30 -1.32 4.03 0.08
CA ILE A 30 -1.26 5.35 -0.57
C ILE A 30 0.21 5.67 -0.85
N LEU A 31 0.50 6.31 -1.99
CA LEU A 31 1.84 6.79 -2.30
C LEU A 31 2.01 8.22 -1.83
N GLU A 32 2.99 8.46 -0.97
CA GLU A 32 3.46 9.79 -0.63
C GLU A 32 4.70 10.14 -1.46
N SER A 33 4.70 11.35 -2.04
CA SER A 33 5.88 11.90 -2.70
C SER A 33 5.92 13.42 -2.59
N ALA A 34 7.12 13.99 -2.46
CA ALA A 34 7.33 15.43 -2.49
C ALA A 34 7.12 16.05 -3.89
N LYS A 35 6.99 15.24 -4.95
CA LYS A 35 6.85 15.72 -6.33
C LYS A 35 5.49 15.35 -6.93
N ARG A 36 4.96 16.27 -7.75
CA ARG A 36 3.76 16.01 -8.56
C ARG A 36 4.07 15.08 -9.73
N GLY A 37 3.04 14.39 -10.23
CA GLY A 37 3.14 13.47 -11.36
C GLY A 37 3.89 12.19 -11.03
N CYS A 38 3.99 11.84 -9.75
CA CYS A 38 4.63 10.61 -9.33
C CYS A 38 3.73 9.40 -9.65
N MET A 39 4.33 8.33 -10.15
CA MET A 39 3.65 7.07 -10.45
C MET A 39 4.45 5.91 -9.86
N GLN A 40 3.78 4.81 -9.54
CA GLN A 40 4.39 3.56 -9.10
C GLN A 40 4.42 2.55 -10.25
N PRO A 41 5.58 2.30 -10.87
CA PRO A 41 5.68 1.38 -12.00
C PRO A 41 5.72 -0.10 -11.58
N ALA A 42 6.08 -0.38 -10.33
CA ALA A 42 6.20 -1.73 -9.81
C ALA A 42 5.97 -1.74 -8.29
N TYR A 43 5.71 -2.91 -7.75
CA TYR A 43 5.59 -3.14 -6.32
C TYR A 43 6.18 -4.50 -5.96
N GLN A 44 6.51 -4.66 -4.69
CA GLN A 44 6.87 -5.93 -4.09
C GLN A 44 6.17 -6.03 -2.73
N ILE A 45 5.64 -7.20 -2.43
CA ILE A 45 5.15 -7.56 -1.10
C ILE A 45 6.09 -8.63 -0.56
N VAL A 46 6.42 -8.55 0.73
CA VAL A 46 7.36 -9.42 1.45
C VAL A 46 6.63 -10.14 2.58
#